data_AF-A0A6G3MMP2-F1
#
_entry.id   AF-A0A6G3MMP2-F1
#
_cell.length_a   1.000
_cell.length_b   1.000
_cell.length_c   1.000
_cell.angle_alpha   90.00
_cell.angle_beta   90.00
_cell.angle_gamma   90.00
#
_symmetry.space_group_name_H-M   'P 1'
#
loop_
_entity.id
_entity.type
_entity.pdbx_description
1 polymer ?
#
loop_
_entity_poly.entity_id
_entity_poly.type
_entity_poly.pdbx_seq_one_letter_code
_entity_poly.pdbx_strand_id
1 'polypeptide(L)'
;NYGSILLGLPNILNSLYYSFDLGHTWTYMILDGNSSIPIKIFPDSTSSSLLTTIITFNDNNKEWGFIKIDFTKTLKNDCDPNNYETYTPGLHDKFTCFQGQKGFSYRRKHDVKCKSVLDKFPQISPSICPCTQD
;
A
#
# COMPACT_ATOMS: atom_id res chain seq x y z
N ASN A 1 -4.12 -3.73 -2.69
CA ASN A 1 -4.59 -2.45 -3.25
C ASN A 1 -3.48 -1.58 -3.88
N TYR A 2 -2.60 -2.13 -4.73
CA TYR A 2 -1.49 -1.44 -5.43
C TYR A 2 -0.65 -0.52 -4.53
N GLY A 3 -0.31 -0.98 -3.32
CA GLY A 3 0.48 -0.20 -2.37
C GLY A 3 -0.25 0.96 -1.67
N SER A 4 -1.56 1.13 -1.88
CA SER A 4 -2.32 2.20 -1.22
C SER A 4 -2.67 1.91 0.24
N ILE A 5 -2.43 0.69 0.72
CA ILE A 5 -2.59 0.28 2.11
C ILE A 5 -1.21 -0.14 2.57
N LEU A 6 -0.71 0.54 3.60
CA LEU A 6 0.54 0.19 4.25
C LEU A 6 0.23 -0.45 5.60
N LEU A 7 0.95 -1.50 5.95
CA LEU A 7 0.84 -2.19 7.23
C LEU A 7 2.18 -2.13 7.95
N GLY A 8 2.15 -1.73 9.22
CA GLY A 8 3.28 -1.73 10.12
C GLY A 8 3.03 -2.70 11.27
N LEU A 9 3.98 -3.60 11.49
CA LEU A 9 3.91 -4.60 12.56
C LEU A 9 5.02 -4.33 13.58
N PRO A 10 4.71 -4.23 14.88
CA PRO A 10 5.73 -4.23 15.93
C PRO A 10 6.35 -5.63 16.08
N ASN A 11 7.53 -5.69 16.71
CA ASN A 11 8.25 -6.96 16.96
C ASN A 11 7.43 -7.95 17.81
N ILE A 12 6.65 -7.42 18.76
CA ILE A 12 5.68 -8.18 19.55
C ILE A 12 4.30 -7.68 19.17
N LEU A 13 3.50 -8.58 18.60
CA LEU A 13 2.22 -8.26 18.01
C LEU A 13 1.14 -8.11 19.09
N ASN A 14 1.01 -6.90 19.62
CA ASN A 14 -0.09 -6.45 20.47
C ASN A 14 -1.03 -5.46 19.72
N SER A 15 -0.53 -4.90 18.63
CA SER A 15 -1.18 -3.87 17.85
C SER A 15 -0.73 -3.97 16.40
N LEU A 16 -1.60 -3.49 15.51
CA LEU A 16 -1.36 -3.37 14.09
C LEU A 16 -1.44 -1.89 13.72
N TYR A 17 -0.44 -1.38 13.01
CA TYR A 17 -0.48 -0.04 12.42
C TYR A 17 -0.86 -0.15 10.95
N TYR A 18 -1.70 0.77 10.48
CA TYR A 18 -2.05 0.85 9.08
C TYR A 18 -2.21 2.29 8.62
N SER A 19 -1.93 2.52 7.34
CA SER A 19 -2.08 3.81 6.67
C SER A 19 -2.81 3.62 5.34
N PHE A 20 -3.68 4.57 5.01
CA PHE A 20 -4.37 4.65 3.73
C PHE A 20 -3.91 5.83 2.88
N ASP A 21 -2.99 6.65 3.35
CA ASP A 21 -2.60 7.91 2.71
C ASP A 21 -1.10 7.93 2.41
N LEU A 22 -0.56 6.77 2.04
CA LEU A 22 0.84 6.60 1.65
C LEU A 22 1.81 6.92 2.80
N GLY A 23 1.38 6.68 4.05
CA GLY A 23 2.18 6.81 5.25
C GLY A 23 2.19 8.21 5.86
N HIS A 24 1.35 9.14 5.37
CA HIS A 24 1.22 10.48 5.95
C HIS A 24 0.57 10.43 7.34
N THR A 25 -0.46 9.61 7.51
CA THR A 25 -1.09 9.34 8.80
C THR A 25 -1.19 7.84 9.06
N TRP A 26 -1.07 7.49 10.34
CA TRP A 26 -1.10 6.10 10.81
C TRP A 26 -2.19 5.94 11.86
N THR A 27 -3.00 4.91 11.68
CA THR A 27 -3.98 4.47 12.68
C THR A 27 -3.50 3.13 13.25
N TYR A 28 -3.80 2.85 14.50
CA TYR A 28 -3.51 1.55 15.11
C TYR A 28 -4.80 0.83 15.52
N MET A 29 -4.72 -0.48 15.56
CA MET A 29 -5.76 -1.38 16.07
C MET A 29 -5.11 -2.29 17.11
N ILE A 30 -5.74 -2.43 18.27
CA ILE A 30 -5.33 -3.40 19.28
C ILE A 30 -5.83 -4.77 18.83
N LEU A 31 -4.96 -5.77 18.88
CA LEU A 31 -5.31 -7.14 18.53
C LEU A 31 -5.62 -7.89 19.83
N ASP A 32 -6.80 -8.49 19.89
CA ASP A 32 -7.17 -9.35 21.02
C ASP A 32 -6.41 -10.67 20.91
N GLY A 33 -5.47 -10.90 21.83
CA GLY A 33 -4.68 -12.13 21.82
C GLY A 33 -3.42 -12.06 22.68
N ASN A 34 -2.80 -13.23 22.85
CA ASN A 34 -1.51 -13.33 23.52
C ASN A 34 -0.40 -12.76 22.64
N SER A 35 0.57 -12.10 23.28
CA SER A 35 1.80 -11.60 22.65
C SER A 35 2.42 -12.66 21.75
N SER A 36 2.38 -12.41 20.45
CA SER A 36 2.92 -13.31 19.42
C SER A 36 3.93 -12.56 18.54
N ILE A 37 4.85 -13.28 17.93
CA ILE A 37 5.85 -12.71 17.03
C ILE A 37 5.32 -12.81 15.60
N PRO A 38 5.27 -11.72 14.82
CA PRO A 38 4.92 -11.79 13.41
C PRO A 38 6.07 -12.42 12.63
N ILE A 39 5.79 -13.52 11.94
CA ILE A 39 6.78 -14.24 11.13
C ILE A 39 6.74 -13.78 9.69
N LYS A 40 5.53 -13.61 9.13
CA LYS A 40 5.35 -13.21 7.74
C LYS A 40 4.03 -12.49 7.53
N ILE A 41 4.03 -11.51 6.64
CA ILE A 41 2.83 -10.81 6.16
C ILE A 41 2.74 -10.95 4.64
N PHE A 42 1.54 -11.22 4.12
CA PHE A 42 1.31 -11.25 2.68
C PHE A 42 -0.15 -10.95 2.32
N PRO A 43 -0.40 -10.29 1.18
CA PRO A 43 -1.75 -10.15 0.63
C PRO A 43 -2.28 -11.51 0.16
N ASP A 44 -3.58 -11.74 0.31
CA ASP A 44 -4.19 -13.08 0.11
C ASP A 44 -4.11 -13.62 -1.34
N SER A 45 -4.15 -12.77 -2.37
CA SER A 45 -4.30 -13.28 -3.74
C SER A 45 -3.78 -12.38 -4.85
N THR A 46 -3.98 -11.07 -4.76
CA THR A 46 -3.64 -10.15 -5.86
C THR A 46 -3.10 -8.82 -5.33
N SER A 47 -2.42 -8.07 -6.20
CA SER A 47 -2.04 -6.69 -5.95
C SER A 47 -3.26 -5.80 -5.64
N SER A 48 -4.46 -6.14 -6.07
CA SER A 48 -5.70 -5.40 -5.77
C SER A 48 -6.37 -5.83 -4.45
N SER A 49 -5.94 -6.93 -3.83
CA SER A 49 -6.56 -7.46 -2.61
C SER A 49 -6.63 -6.43 -1.47
N LEU A 50 -7.74 -6.48 -0.75
CA LEU A 50 -8.00 -5.75 0.51
C LEU A 50 -7.89 -6.68 1.73
N LEU A 51 -7.55 -7.95 1.49
CA LEU A 51 -7.34 -8.98 2.49
C LEU A 51 -5.85 -9.23 2.65
N THR A 52 -5.41 -9.34 3.89
CA THR A 52 -4.02 -9.65 4.23
C THR A 52 -3.99 -10.68 5.34
N THR A 53 -3.07 -11.63 5.22
CA THR A 53 -2.82 -12.65 6.22
C THR A 53 -1.46 -12.41 6.86
N ILE A 54 -1.43 -12.51 8.19
CA ILE A 54 -0.22 -12.50 9.00
C ILE A 54 -0.06 -13.87 9.64
N ILE A 55 1.10 -14.49 9.44
CA ILE A 55 1.51 -15.69 10.16
C ILE A 55 2.23 -15.25 11.42
N THR A 56 1.80 -15.78 12.55
CA THR A 56 2.35 -15.48 13.87
C THR A 56 2.84 -16.74 14.55
N PHE A 57 3.82 -16.59 15.43
CA PHE A 57 4.28 -17.65 16.31
C PHE A 57 4.26 -17.18 17.76
N ASN A 58 3.65 -17.96 18.64
CA ASN A 58 3.64 -17.69 20.07
C ASN A 58 4.71 -18.53 20.76
N ASP A 59 5.73 -17.86 21.29
CA ASP A 59 6.88 -18.55 21.87
C ASP A 59 6.58 -19.18 23.24
N ASN A 60 5.53 -18.75 23.94
CA ASN A 60 5.18 -19.28 25.27
C ASN A 60 4.56 -20.67 25.17
N ASN A 61 3.62 -20.87 24.23
CA ASN A 61 2.92 -22.14 24.04
C ASN A 61 3.40 -22.92 22.81
N LYS A 62 4.37 -22.38 22.05
CA LYS A 62 4.94 -22.97 20.83
C LYS A 62 3.91 -23.24 19.73
N GLU A 63 2.90 -22.38 19.62
CA GLU A 63 1.82 -22.51 18.63
C GLU A 63 1.95 -21.53 17.47
N TRP A 64 1.50 -21.97 16.30
CA TRP A 64 1.34 -21.14 15.12
C TRP A 64 -0.05 -20.52 15.08
N GLY A 65 -0.14 -19.28 14.63
CA GLY A 65 -1.38 -18.54 14.46
C GLY A 65 -1.47 -17.89 13.08
N PHE A 66 -2.71 -17.60 12.69
CA PHE A 66 -3.03 -16.86 11.47
C PHE A 66 -3.98 -15.74 11.82
N ILE A 67 -3.62 -14.51 11.46
CA ILE A 67 -4.47 -13.33 11.60
C ILE A 67 -4.86 -12.87 10.21
N LYS A 68 -6.17 -12.82 9.95
CA LYS A 68 -6.73 -12.32 8.70
C LYS A 68 -7.32 -10.94 8.91
N ILE A 69 -6.83 -9.97 8.14
CA ILE A 69 -7.28 -8.58 8.18
C ILE A 69 -8.07 -8.29 6.91
N ASP A 70 -9.24 -7.67 7.09
CA ASP A 70 -10.15 -7.33 6.00
C ASP A 70 -10.44 -5.82 5.95
N PHE A 71 -9.93 -5.15 4.92
CA PHE A 71 -10.16 -3.73 4.66
C PHE A 71 -11.34 -3.44 3.72
N THR A 72 -12.10 -4.44 3.28
CA THR A 72 -13.23 -4.27 2.34
C THR A 72 -14.31 -3.33 2.90
N LYS A 73 -14.61 -3.43 4.20
CA LYS A 73 -15.58 -2.55 4.87
C LYS A 73 -15.09 -1.10 5.00
N THR A 74 -13.78 -0.90 4.95
CA THR A 74 -13.13 0.41 5.11
C THR A 74 -12.99 1.14 3.77
N LEU A 75 -12.81 0.41 2.68
CA LEU A 75 -12.68 0.93 1.31
C LEU A 75 -13.84 0.44 0.44
N LYS A 76 -15.03 1.00 0.67
CA LYS A 76 -16.28 0.52 0.06
C LYS A 76 -16.40 0.86 -1.43
N ASN A 77 -15.96 2.05 -1.82
CA ASN A 77 -16.17 2.57 -3.17
C ASN A 77 -14.90 2.44 -4.00
N ASP A 78 -15.06 2.12 -5.28
CA ASP A 78 -14.00 2.20 -6.28
C ASP A 78 -13.55 3.67 -6.43
N CYS A 79 -12.26 3.87 -6.67
CA CYS A 79 -11.71 5.20 -6.94
C CYS A 79 -12.20 5.71 -8.30
N ASP A 80 -12.64 6.96 -8.36
CA ASP A 80 -12.89 7.65 -9.63
C ASP A 80 -11.53 7.95 -10.32
N PRO A 81 -11.42 7.86 -11.66
CA PRO A 81 -10.18 8.09 -12.38
C PRO A 81 -9.45 9.41 -12.04
N ASN A 82 -10.19 10.46 -11.69
CA ASN A 82 -9.63 11.78 -11.29
C ASN A 82 -8.90 11.77 -9.94
N ASN A 83 -9.01 10.67 -9.19
CA ASN A 83 -8.30 10.45 -7.93
C ASN A 83 -6.90 9.85 -8.14
N TYR A 84 -6.48 9.71 -9.40
CA TYR A 84 -5.15 9.29 -9.77
C TYR A 84 -4.38 10.44 -10.39
N GLU A 85 -3.07 10.36 -10.24
CA GLU A 85 -2.11 11.23 -10.90
C GLU A 85 -1.05 10.38 -11.59
N THR A 86 -0.48 10.90 -12.68
CA THR A 86 0.66 10.26 -13.31
C THR A 86 1.91 10.61 -12.49
N TYR A 87 2.65 9.60 -12.09
CA TYR A 87 3.84 9.69 -11.27
C TYR A 87 5.10 9.49 -12.11
N THR A 88 6.07 10.38 -11.91
CA THR A 88 7.43 10.28 -12.45
C THR A 88 8.38 10.19 -11.25
N PRO A 89 9.18 9.11 -11.12
CA PRO A 89 10.23 9.01 -10.10
C PRO A 89 11.22 10.17 -10.21
N GLY A 90 11.81 10.66 -9.12
CA GLY A 90 12.76 11.78 -9.18
C GLY A 90 13.24 12.20 -7.79
N LEU A 91 14.46 12.74 -7.71
CA LEU A 91 15.15 13.02 -6.44
C LEU A 91 14.82 14.40 -5.85
N HIS A 92 14.50 15.40 -6.68
CA HIS A 92 14.26 16.79 -6.24
C HIS A 92 12.90 17.31 -6.73
N ASP A 93 12.70 17.37 -8.04
CA ASP A 93 11.38 17.66 -8.60
C ASP A 93 10.69 16.34 -8.96
N LYS A 94 9.82 15.88 -8.06
CA LYS A 94 8.84 14.85 -8.43
C LYS A 94 8.05 15.40 -9.63
N PHE A 95 7.71 14.55 -10.59
CA PHE A 95 6.86 14.87 -11.74
C PHE A 95 7.49 15.65 -12.93
N THR A 96 8.78 16.02 -12.91
CA THR A 96 9.38 16.78 -14.03
C THR A 96 9.89 15.87 -15.14
N CYS A 97 11.05 15.22 -14.99
CA CYS A 97 11.64 14.30 -15.96
C CYS A 97 12.61 13.35 -15.25
N PHE A 98 12.60 12.08 -15.65
CA PHE A 98 13.49 11.04 -15.12
C PHE A 98 14.00 10.18 -16.27
N GLN A 99 15.32 10.14 -16.43
CA GLN A 99 15.99 9.45 -17.56
C GLN A 99 15.41 9.85 -18.92
N GLY A 100 15.15 11.15 -19.11
CA GLY A 100 14.61 11.69 -20.36
C GLY A 100 13.13 11.39 -20.63
N GLN A 101 12.38 10.89 -19.65
CA GLN A 101 10.95 10.59 -19.80
C GLN A 101 10.13 11.08 -18.59
N LYS A 102 8.83 11.26 -18.77
CA LYS A 102 7.89 11.55 -17.68
C LYS A 102 6.58 10.78 -17.84
N GLY A 103 5.95 10.49 -16.72
CA GLY A 103 4.73 9.71 -16.60
C GLY A 103 4.97 8.21 -16.71
N PHE A 104 5.42 7.58 -15.62
CA PHE A 104 5.79 6.16 -15.62
C PHE A 104 4.70 5.25 -15.04
N SER A 105 3.97 5.74 -14.03
CA SER A 105 2.94 4.96 -13.37
C SER A 105 1.78 5.84 -12.96
N TYR A 106 0.59 5.26 -12.78
CA TYR A 106 -0.46 5.94 -12.05
C TYR A 106 -0.24 5.73 -10.56
N ARG A 107 -0.55 6.76 -9.79
CA ARG A 107 -0.57 6.71 -8.34
C ARG A 107 -1.87 7.32 -7.86
N ARG A 108 -2.52 6.69 -6.89
CA ARG A 108 -3.68 7.30 -6.22
C ARG A 108 -3.20 8.48 -5.38
N LYS A 109 -3.91 9.61 -5.46
CA LYS A 109 -3.66 10.77 -4.61
C LYS A 109 -3.76 10.37 -3.13
N HIS A 110 -2.95 11.03 -2.29
CA HIS A 110 -2.75 10.65 -0.89
C HIS A 110 -3.97 10.98 -0.02
N ASP A 111 -4.70 12.02 -0.36
CA ASP A 111 -5.89 12.52 0.33
C ASP A 111 -7.17 11.73 0.02
N VAL A 112 -7.09 10.69 -0.82
CA VAL A 112 -8.25 9.90 -1.25
C VAL A 112 -8.24 8.51 -0.64
N LYS A 113 -9.38 8.12 -0.06
CA LYS A 113 -9.60 6.79 0.54
C LYS A 113 -10.66 6.00 -0.23
N CYS A 114 -10.23 5.18 -1.19
CA CYS A 114 -11.07 4.33 -2.03
C CYS A 114 -10.35 3.04 -2.48
N LYS A 115 -11.11 2.06 -2.98
CA LYS A 115 -10.57 0.82 -3.56
C LYS A 115 -9.96 1.13 -4.93
N SER A 116 -8.73 0.68 -5.13
CA SER A 116 -7.99 1.01 -6.34
C SER A 116 -8.50 0.21 -7.55
N VAL A 117 -8.63 0.88 -8.69
CA VAL A 117 -9.02 0.34 -10.00
C VAL A 117 -7.89 0.48 -11.03
N LEU A 118 -6.64 0.49 -10.56
CA LEU A 118 -5.45 0.76 -11.38
C LEU A 118 -5.22 -0.29 -12.48
N ASP A 119 -5.73 -1.51 -12.32
CA ASP A 119 -5.79 -2.54 -13.36
C ASP A 119 -6.63 -2.15 -14.58
N LYS A 120 -7.60 -1.25 -14.41
CA LYS A 120 -8.47 -0.78 -15.49
C LYS A 120 -7.88 0.40 -16.26
N PHE A 121 -6.77 0.97 -15.79
CA PHE A 121 -6.14 2.10 -16.46
C PHE A 121 -5.39 1.66 -17.73
N PRO A 122 -5.40 2.47 -18.79
CA PRO A 122 -4.62 2.18 -19.98
C PRO A 122 -3.13 2.19 -19.67
N GLN A 123 -2.34 1.39 -20.38
CA GLN A 123 -0.88 1.47 -20.27
C GLN A 123 -0.41 2.90 -20.56
N ILE A 124 0.50 3.41 -19.73
CA ILE A 124 1.08 4.72 -19.96
C ILE A 124 2.12 4.59 -21.06
N SER A 125 2.08 5.51 -22.02
CA SER A 125 3.20 5.80 -22.91
C SER A 125 3.94 7.01 -22.34
N PRO A 126 5.13 6.83 -21.73
CA PRO A 126 5.87 7.95 -21.16
C PRO A 126 6.20 8.97 -22.24
N SER A 127 6.03 10.25 -21.92
CA SER A 127 6.39 11.32 -22.86
C SER A 127 7.89 11.63 -22.74
N ILE A 128 8.55 11.79 -23.89
CA ILE A 128 9.98 12.14 -23.95
C ILE A 128 10.17 13.59 -23.50
N CYS A 129 11.22 13.79 -22.72
CA CYS A 129 11.69 15.09 -22.27
C CYS A 129 12.86 15.60 -23.14
N PRO A 130 13.04 16.93 -23.27
CA PRO A 130 14.29 17.49 -23.77
C PRO A 130 15.47 17.09 -22.90
N CYS A 131 16.66 16.96 -23.49
CA CYS A 131 17.89 16.74 -22.75
C CYS A 131 18.20 17.93 -21.83
N THR A 132 18.53 17.67 -20.57
CA THR A 132 19.03 18.66 -19.61
C THR A 132 20.52 18.42 -19.36
N GLN A 133 21.18 19.32 -18.63
CA GLN A 133 22.58 19.17 -18.23
C GLN A 133 22.77 18.22 -17.04
N ASP A 134 21.69 17.60 -16.55
CA ASP A 134 21.71 16.64 -15.43
C ASP A 134 22.29 15.26 -15.85
#